data_AF-A0A955WWI1-F1
#
_entry.id   AF-A0A955WWI1-F1
#
_cell.length_a   1.000
_cell.length_b   1.000
_cell.length_c   1.000
_cell.angle_alpha   90.00
_cell.angle_beta   90.00
_cell.angle_gamma   90.00
#
_symmetry.space_group_name_H-M   'P 1'
#
loop_
_entity.id
_entity.type
_entity.pdbx_description
1 polymer ?
#
loop_
_entity_poly.entity_id
_entity_poly.type
_entity_poly.pdbx_seq_one_letter_code
_entity_poly.pdbx_strand_id
1 'polypeptide(L)'
;APGHTTAGTGLWPGHHGVVGNSFWGRAERAEVNPFSILADPTTALTNPEALWALYERMIAGEGVETLSDAVHRTFGPYDPETGAGAYTAVFNEVTLGGADWTTLDHFGAGDGKLGAQKASLSEYQLADRLALVQLQSLLRQADKPVPTTVQLSFVATDGAGESTGPHSDTVREVLADLDGHLGRIREAYAARGALDDTLFVLVSDHGMARQQPGATGSARAVLRAGVPVRHVGSGQIWFATAELRAERVDATVTVQAVAHDDGRPLVGATLTCAGCEPAEAITDAEGRATLAAPGEATLTLTAPGYPPATLTVP
;
A
#
# COMPACT_ATOMS: atom_id res chain seq x y z
N ALA A 1 -2.63 -3.60 -5.61
CA ALA A 1 -2.10 -3.59 -4.22
C ALA A 1 -3.19 -3.68 -3.16
N PRO A 2 -4.22 -2.82 -3.10
CA PRO A 2 -5.20 -2.89 -2.01
C PRO A 2 -5.94 -4.23 -1.90
N GLY A 3 -6.45 -4.75 -3.01
CA GLY A 3 -7.18 -6.03 -3.01
C GLY A 3 -6.28 -7.21 -2.63
N HIS A 4 -5.03 -7.22 -3.11
CA HIS A 4 -3.99 -8.16 -2.69
C HIS A 4 -3.72 -8.12 -1.18
N THR A 5 -3.47 -6.94 -0.61
CA THR A 5 -3.25 -6.79 0.83
C THR A 5 -4.50 -7.17 1.64
N THR A 6 -5.70 -6.81 1.18
CA THR A 6 -6.96 -7.25 1.79
C THR A 6 -7.09 -8.78 1.78
N ALA A 7 -6.74 -9.44 0.67
CA ALA A 7 -6.79 -10.90 0.58
C ALA A 7 -5.78 -11.57 1.53
N GLY A 8 -4.59 -11.02 1.65
CA GLY A 8 -3.53 -11.57 2.51
C GLY A 8 -3.60 -11.17 3.99
N THR A 9 -4.47 -10.24 4.39
CA THR A 9 -4.62 -9.78 5.80
C THR A 9 -6.04 -9.92 6.35
N GLY A 10 -7.06 -10.04 5.48
CA GLY A 10 -8.47 -9.99 5.87
C GLY A 10 -8.96 -8.62 6.34
N LEU A 11 -8.13 -7.57 6.25
CA LEU A 11 -8.45 -6.21 6.68
C LEU A 11 -8.94 -5.35 5.52
N TRP A 12 -9.68 -4.29 5.82
CA TRP A 12 -10.02 -3.26 4.84
C TRP A 12 -8.82 -2.36 4.54
N PRO A 13 -8.75 -1.71 3.35
CA PRO A 13 -7.69 -0.77 3.00
C PRO A 13 -7.41 0.33 4.03
N GLY A 14 -8.44 0.83 4.72
CA GLY A 14 -8.29 1.82 5.78
C GLY A 14 -7.68 1.29 7.09
N HIS A 15 -7.60 -0.04 7.27
CA HIS A 15 -7.04 -0.68 8.46
C HIS A 15 -5.63 -1.23 8.21
N HIS A 16 -5.39 -1.84 7.05
CA HIS A 16 -4.05 -2.30 6.67
C HIS A 16 -3.19 -1.22 5.98
N GLY A 17 -3.62 0.04 5.95
CA GLY A 17 -2.81 1.18 5.45
C GLY A 17 -2.58 1.27 3.94
N VAL A 18 -2.78 0.21 3.16
CA VAL A 18 -2.58 0.18 1.70
C VAL A 18 -3.86 0.56 0.96
N VAL A 19 -4.03 1.87 0.73
CA VAL A 19 -5.26 2.44 0.13
C VAL A 19 -5.22 2.60 -1.39
N GLY A 20 -4.07 2.34 -2.02
CA GLY A 20 -3.90 2.45 -3.47
C GLY A 20 -2.57 1.90 -3.97
N ASN A 21 -2.41 1.83 -5.30
CA ASN A 21 -1.14 1.42 -5.94
C ASN A 21 -0.04 2.51 -5.83
N SER A 22 -0.46 3.76 -5.62
CA SER A 22 0.31 4.83 -4.98
C SER A 22 -0.65 5.57 -4.05
N PHE A 23 -0.17 6.29 -3.04
CA PHE A 23 -1.00 7.16 -2.19
C PHE A 23 -0.16 8.23 -1.46
N TRP A 24 -0.80 9.29 -0.93
CA TRP A 24 -0.08 10.33 -0.18
C TRP A 24 0.07 9.92 1.29
N GLY A 25 1.32 9.73 1.73
CA GLY A 25 1.65 9.57 3.14
C GLY A 25 1.68 10.95 3.81
N ARG A 26 0.68 11.26 4.64
CA ARG A 26 0.62 12.56 5.33
C ARG A 26 1.76 12.74 6.31
N ALA A 27 2.10 11.72 7.10
CA ALA A 27 3.19 11.80 8.07
C ALA A 27 4.55 12.06 7.40
N GLU A 28 4.75 11.52 6.20
CA GLU A 28 5.99 11.57 5.43
C GLU A 28 6.02 12.74 4.46
N ARG A 29 4.83 13.32 4.18
CA ARG A 29 4.62 14.35 3.17
C ARG A 29 5.22 13.93 1.83
N ALA A 30 4.98 12.67 1.45
CA ALA A 30 5.52 12.05 0.25
C ALA A 30 4.55 11.04 -0.37
N GLU A 31 4.74 10.77 -1.67
CA GLU A 31 4.07 9.65 -2.33
C GLU A 31 4.63 8.33 -1.80
N VAL A 32 3.74 7.39 -1.52
CA VAL A 32 4.00 6.03 -1.07
C VAL A 32 3.55 5.10 -2.18
N ASN A 33 4.41 4.19 -2.61
CA ASN A 33 4.09 3.21 -3.65
C ASN A 33 4.40 1.80 -3.14
N PRO A 34 3.37 0.99 -2.84
CA PRO A 34 3.56 -0.40 -2.41
C PRO A 34 4.35 -1.28 -3.35
N PHE A 35 4.32 -0.96 -4.63
CA PHE A 35 5.01 -1.68 -5.66
C PHE A 35 6.42 -1.16 -5.91
N SER A 36 6.94 -0.14 -5.22
CA SER A 36 8.32 0.31 -5.48
C SER A 36 9.34 -0.83 -5.26
N ILE A 37 9.04 -1.78 -4.38
CA ILE A 37 9.80 -3.02 -4.19
C ILE A 37 9.85 -3.87 -5.47
N LEU A 38 8.72 -4.00 -6.17
CA LEU A 38 8.55 -4.86 -7.35
C LEU A 38 8.83 -4.11 -8.67
N ALA A 39 8.64 -2.80 -8.69
CA ALA A 39 8.78 -1.92 -9.85
C ALA A 39 10.21 -1.36 -9.97
N ASP A 40 10.98 -1.33 -8.87
CA ASP A 40 12.41 -1.01 -8.87
C ASP A 40 13.23 -2.13 -8.20
N PRO A 41 13.33 -3.29 -8.87
CA PRO A 41 14.09 -4.42 -8.35
C PRO A 41 15.58 -4.10 -8.18
N THR A 42 16.14 -3.10 -8.88
CA THR A 42 17.52 -2.66 -8.64
C THR A 42 17.66 -1.98 -7.29
N THR A 43 16.82 -0.99 -6.98
CA THR A 43 16.82 -0.36 -5.65
C THR A 43 16.49 -1.39 -4.58
N ALA A 44 15.62 -2.34 -4.89
CA ALA A 44 15.27 -3.42 -3.98
C ALA A 44 16.47 -4.26 -3.55
N LEU A 45 17.27 -4.68 -4.52
CA LEU A 45 18.42 -5.54 -4.30
C LEU A 45 19.61 -4.77 -3.71
N THR A 46 19.76 -3.49 -4.05
CA THR A 46 20.89 -2.67 -3.60
C THR A 46 20.63 -1.94 -2.28
N ASN A 47 19.37 -1.81 -1.85
CA ASN A 47 18.97 -1.19 -0.59
C ASN A 47 17.76 -1.93 0.04
N PRO A 48 17.96 -3.19 0.46
CA PRO A 48 16.89 -4.01 1.02
C PRO A 48 16.32 -3.43 2.32
N GLU A 49 17.12 -2.72 3.13
CA GLU A 49 16.64 -2.10 4.38
C GLU A 49 15.60 -1.00 4.11
N ALA A 50 15.81 -0.15 3.10
CA ALA A 50 14.83 0.87 2.74
C ALA A 50 13.51 0.26 2.24
N LEU A 51 13.58 -0.88 1.56
CA LEU A 51 12.38 -1.61 1.19
C LEU A 51 11.69 -2.24 2.38
N TRP A 52 12.43 -2.89 3.28
CA TRP A 52 11.85 -3.48 4.48
C TRP A 52 11.23 -2.39 5.36
N ALA A 53 11.85 -1.23 5.50
CA ALA A 53 11.24 -0.10 6.21
C ALA A 53 9.93 0.39 5.55
N LEU A 54 9.87 0.40 4.22
CA LEU A 54 8.64 0.72 3.49
C LEU A 54 7.57 -0.35 3.68
N TYR A 55 7.97 -1.63 3.61
CA TYR A 55 7.11 -2.79 3.83
C TYR A 55 6.52 -2.79 5.25
N GLU A 56 7.38 -2.69 6.25
CA GLU A 56 7.04 -2.64 7.67
C GLU A 56 6.05 -1.51 7.92
N ARG A 57 6.32 -0.31 7.38
CA ARG A 57 5.42 0.82 7.49
C ARG A 57 4.03 0.57 6.89
N MET A 58 3.97 -0.13 5.76
CA MET A 58 2.73 -0.29 5.01
C MET A 58 1.89 -1.49 5.45
N ILE A 59 2.53 -2.61 5.78
CA ILE A 59 1.89 -3.93 5.91
C ILE A 59 2.23 -4.61 7.23
N ALA A 60 3.38 -4.31 7.87
CA ALA A 60 3.73 -4.84 9.19
C ALA A 60 3.69 -3.78 10.31
N GLY A 61 2.98 -2.67 10.08
CA GLY A 61 2.75 -1.65 11.09
C GLY A 61 2.01 -2.25 12.29
N GLU A 62 2.13 -1.62 13.46
CA GLU A 62 1.51 -2.13 14.69
C GLU A 62 0.04 -2.54 14.48
N GLY A 63 -0.23 -3.85 14.59
CA GLY A 63 -1.58 -4.40 14.55
C GLY A 63 -2.06 -4.97 13.21
N VAL A 64 -1.23 -5.03 12.16
CA VAL A 64 -1.57 -5.74 10.91
C VAL A 64 -0.98 -7.15 10.93
N GLU A 65 -1.84 -8.16 11.04
CA GLU A 65 -1.48 -9.57 10.96
C GLU A 65 -1.62 -10.05 9.50
N THR A 66 -0.57 -10.68 8.94
CA THR A 66 -0.65 -11.35 7.64
C THR A 66 -1.24 -12.76 7.76
N LEU A 67 -1.60 -13.38 6.64
CA LEU A 67 -2.02 -14.78 6.62
C LEU A 67 -0.93 -15.72 7.20
N SER A 68 0.35 -15.44 6.92
CA SER A 68 1.46 -16.21 7.47
C SER A 68 1.52 -16.08 8.99
N ASP A 69 1.42 -14.85 9.52
CA ASP A 69 1.39 -14.60 10.97
C ASP A 69 0.20 -15.29 11.64
N ALA A 70 -0.99 -15.22 11.03
CA ALA A 70 -2.20 -15.85 11.55
C ALA A 70 -2.07 -17.39 11.60
N VAL A 71 -1.42 -17.97 10.60
CA VAL A 71 -1.12 -19.41 10.52
C VAL A 71 -0.11 -19.79 11.60
N HIS A 72 0.98 -19.04 11.75
CA HIS A 72 1.97 -19.27 12.81
C HIS A 72 1.39 -19.09 14.22
N ARG A 73 0.51 -18.10 14.43
CA ARG A 73 -0.20 -17.93 15.70
C ARG A 73 -1.05 -19.16 16.05
N THR A 74 -1.62 -19.82 15.03
CA THR A 74 -2.53 -20.96 15.22
C THR A 74 -1.79 -22.28 15.39
N PHE A 75 -0.76 -22.52 14.59
CA PHE A 75 -0.08 -23.82 14.49
C PHE A 75 1.33 -23.82 15.08
N GLY A 76 1.85 -22.66 15.47
CA GLY A 76 3.24 -22.44 15.84
C GLY A 76 4.12 -22.07 14.64
N PRO A 77 5.21 -21.31 14.85
CA PRO A 77 6.21 -21.08 13.81
C PRO A 77 6.90 -22.39 13.43
N TYR A 78 7.36 -22.50 12.18
CA TYR A 78 8.04 -23.69 11.72
C TYR A 78 9.41 -23.87 12.40
N ASP A 79 9.64 -25.05 12.96
CA ASP A 79 10.91 -25.46 13.51
C ASP A 79 11.59 -26.48 12.57
N PRO A 80 12.70 -26.13 11.91
CA PRO A 80 13.38 -27.04 10.98
C PRO A 80 14.06 -28.23 11.66
N GLU A 81 14.34 -28.18 12.97
CA GLU A 81 14.98 -29.29 13.70
C GLU A 81 13.96 -30.38 14.05
N THR A 82 12.75 -29.97 14.46
CA THR A 82 11.71 -30.89 14.90
C THR A 82 10.67 -31.19 13.82
N GLY A 83 10.58 -30.34 12.78
CA GLY A 83 9.54 -30.37 11.77
C GLY A 83 8.16 -29.94 12.29
N ALA A 84 8.09 -29.38 13.50
CA ALA A 84 6.85 -28.91 14.10
C ALA A 84 6.48 -27.50 13.60
N GLY A 85 5.22 -27.11 13.81
CA GLY A 85 4.70 -25.81 13.39
C GLY A 85 4.21 -25.77 11.95
N ALA A 86 3.87 -24.58 11.47
CA ALA A 86 3.40 -24.36 10.10
C ALA A 86 4.46 -23.68 9.25
N TYR A 87 4.78 -24.30 8.12
CA TYR A 87 5.66 -23.73 7.10
C TYR A 87 4.84 -22.98 6.07
N THR A 88 5.14 -21.71 5.83
CA THR A 88 4.35 -20.81 4.98
C THR A 88 5.21 -20.26 3.84
N ALA A 89 4.61 -20.08 2.66
CA ALA A 89 5.35 -19.58 1.50
C ALA A 89 4.55 -18.54 0.71
N VAL A 90 5.20 -17.47 0.30
CA VAL A 90 4.58 -16.34 -0.42
C VAL A 90 5.37 -16.01 -1.70
N PHE A 91 4.68 -16.02 -2.83
CA PHE A 91 5.25 -15.85 -4.16
C PHE A 91 4.60 -14.66 -4.88
N ASN A 92 5.43 -13.73 -5.37
CA ASN A 92 4.99 -12.59 -6.18
C ASN A 92 3.84 -11.77 -5.52
N GLU A 93 3.88 -11.62 -4.21
CA GLU A 93 2.79 -11.03 -3.42
C GLU A 93 3.35 -10.05 -2.38
N VAL A 94 2.60 -8.99 -2.08
CA VAL A 94 3.02 -7.93 -1.16
C VAL A 94 2.74 -8.26 0.30
N THR A 95 2.15 -9.40 0.64
CA THR A 95 1.89 -9.87 2.02
C THR A 95 2.91 -10.93 2.46
N LEU A 96 4.17 -10.71 2.07
CA LEU A 96 5.29 -11.64 2.26
C LEU A 96 5.89 -11.68 3.68
N GLY A 97 5.53 -10.73 4.54
CA GLY A 97 5.94 -10.69 5.95
C GLY A 97 5.43 -11.89 6.73
N GLY A 98 6.21 -12.32 7.72
CA GLY A 98 5.92 -13.50 8.52
C GLY A 98 6.07 -14.84 7.79
N ALA A 99 6.30 -14.85 6.48
CA ALA A 99 6.43 -16.11 5.74
C ALA A 99 7.80 -16.78 5.94
N ASP A 100 7.84 -18.10 5.99
CA ASP A 100 9.09 -18.88 6.09
C ASP A 100 9.85 -18.96 4.76
N TRP A 101 9.18 -18.62 3.66
CA TRP A 101 9.75 -18.53 2.33
C TRP A 101 9.10 -17.40 1.54
N THR A 102 9.92 -16.54 0.92
CA THR A 102 9.43 -15.49 0.01
C THR A 102 10.25 -15.42 -1.28
N THR A 103 9.66 -14.85 -2.33
CA THR A 103 10.38 -14.49 -3.56
C THR A 103 11.59 -13.59 -3.28
N LEU A 104 11.53 -12.70 -2.28
CA LEU A 104 12.63 -11.81 -1.91
C LEU A 104 13.80 -12.57 -1.28
N ASP A 105 13.52 -13.51 -0.37
CA ASP A 105 14.55 -14.34 0.25
C ASP A 105 15.24 -15.24 -0.77
N HIS A 106 14.49 -15.75 -1.75
CA HIS A 106 15.01 -16.64 -2.77
C HIS A 106 16.08 -16.01 -3.66
N PHE A 107 15.98 -14.71 -3.95
CA PHE A 107 16.98 -14.02 -4.76
C PHE A 107 18.17 -13.51 -3.95
N GLY A 108 18.05 -13.43 -2.61
CA GLY A 108 19.03 -12.79 -1.75
C GLY A 108 19.18 -11.29 -2.08
N ALA A 109 19.53 -10.46 -1.11
CA ALA A 109 19.99 -9.11 -1.39
C ALA A 109 21.37 -9.14 -2.09
N GLY A 110 21.40 -9.54 -3.37
CA GLY A 110 22.62 -9.78 -4.15
C GLY A 110 22.52 -9.29 -5.60
N ASP A 111 23.21 -8.19 -5.88
CA ASP A 111 23.90 -7.74 -7.11
C ASP A 111 23.26 -7.90 -8.51
N GLY A 112 21.96 -8.13 -8.61
CA GLY A 112 21.23 -8.09 -9.89
C GLY A 112 20.73 -6.68 -10.25
N LYS A 113 21.21 -6.11 -11.37
CA LYS A 113 20.64 -4.86 -11.92
C LYS A 113 19.52 -5.17 -12.89
N LEU A 114 18.26 -4.95 -12.48
CA LEU A 114 17.07 -4.98 -13.33
C LEU A 114 16.43 -3.58 -13.33
N GLY A 115 16.44 -2.92 -14.48
CA GLY A 115 15.98 -1.54 -14.60
C GLY A 115 14.48 -1.39 -14.36
N ALA A 116 14.09 -0.32 -13.64
CA ALA A 116 12.70 0.07 -13.45
C ALA A 116 12.12 0.68 -14.74
N GLN A 117 11.19 -0.03 -15.39
CA GLN A 117 10.28 0.53 -16.37
C GLN A 117 8.87 -0.01 -16.15
N LYS A 118 7.88 0.65 -16.76
CA LYS A 118 6.51 0.15 -16.78
C LYS A 118 6.53 -1.24 -17.40
N ALA A 119 6.18 -2.25 -16.62
CA ALA A 119 6.28 -3.64 -17.05
C ALA A 119 5.46 -3.87 -18.32
N SER A 120 6.13 -4.26 -19.39
CA SER A 120 5.55 -4.83 -20.60
C SER A 120 4.81 -6.13 -20.27
N LEU A 121 3.86 -6.53 -21.13
CA LEU A 121 3.19 -7.83 -20.98
C LEU A 121 4.20 -8.98 -20.89
N SER A 122 5.31 -8.92 -21.63
CA SER A 122 6.39 -9.91 -21.56
C SER A 122 7.07 -9.98 -20.19
N GLU A 123 7.23 -8.85 -19.50
CA GLU A 123 7.80 -8.82 -18.15
C GLU A 123 6.84 -9.40 -17.13
N TYR A 124 5.53 -9.14 -17.25
CA TYR A 124 4.54 -9.80 -16.40
C TYR A 124 4.46 -11.30 -16.63
N GLN A 125 4.50 -11.75 -17.88
CA GLN A 125 4.56 -13.18 -18.19
C GLN A 125 5.84 -13.83 -17.67
N LEU A 126 6.96 -13.10 -17.64
CA LEU A 126 8.19 -13.58 -17.03
C LEU A 126 8.05 -13.70 -15.51
N ALA A 127 7.48 -12.70 -14.84
CA ALA A 127 7.21 -12.74 -13.40
C ALA A 127 6.33 -13.94 -13.01
N ASP A 128 5.25 -14.18 -13.75
CA ASP A 128 4.36 -15.33 -13.55
C ASP A 128 5.09 -16.67 -13.68
N ARG A 129 5.94 -16.81 -14.71
CA ARG A 129 6.73 -18.03 -14.93
C ARG A 129 7.79 -18.23 -13.85
N LEU A 130 8.43 -17.15 -13.39
CA LEU A 130 9.39 -17.22 -12.28
C LEU A 130 8.70 -17.66 -11.00
N ALA A 131 7.53 -17.10 -10.67
CA ALA A 131 6.76 -17.51 -9.49
C ALA A 131 6.38 -18.99 -9.55
N LEU A 132 5.96 -19.50 -10.72
CA LEU A 132 5.72 -20.93 -10.93
C LEU A 132 6.98 -21.77 -10.70
N VAL A 133 8.10 -21.40 -11.34
CA VAL A 133 9.36 -22.14 -11.21
C VAL A 133 9.83 -22.18 -9.76
N GLN A 134 9.69 -21.07 -9.03
CA GLN A 134 10.01 -20.98 -7.61
C GLN A 134 9.16 -21.95 -6.78
N LEU A 135 7.84 -21.96 -6.96
CA LEU A 135 6.96 -22.88 -6.26
C LEU A 135 7.30 -24.34 -6.57
N GLN A 136 7.52 -24.67 -7.84
CA GLN A 136 7.93 -26.02 -8.22
C GLN A 136 9.30 -26.38 -7.61
N SER A 137 10.22 -25.43 -7.52
CA SER A 137 11.53 -25.64 -6.90
C SER A 137 11.43 -25.84 -5.39
N LEU A 138 10.54 -25.11 -4.71
CA LEU A 138 10.24 -25.32 -3.29
C LEU A 138 9.64 -26.72 -3.07
N LEU A 139 8.62 -27.09 -3.86
CA LEU A 139 7.96 -28.38 -3.72
C LEU A 139 8.87 -29.57 -4.05
N ARG A 140 9.88 -29.41 -4.92
CA ARG A 140 10.87 -30.48 -5.20
C ARG A 140 11.87 -30.74 -4.06
N GLN A 141 12.02 -29.82 -3.10
CA GLN A 141 12.93 -30.00 -1.96
C GLN A 141 12.31 -30.98 -0.98
N ALA A 142 12.80 -32.23 -0.98
CA ALA A 142 12.28 -33.30 -0.13
C ALA A 142 12.55 -33.08 1.37
N ASP A 143 13.56 -32.27 1.69
CA ASP A 143 13.94 -31.84 3.03
C ASP A 143 13.08 -30.69 3.56
N LYS A 144 12.24 -30.08 2.71
CA LYS A 144 11.25 -29.07 3.12
C LYS A 144 9.85 -29.69 3.20
N PRO A 145 9.05 -29.31 4.21
CA PRO A 145 7.65 -29.73 4.26
C PRO A 145 6.88 -29.11 3.09
N VAL A 146 5.75 -29.72 2.72
CA VAL A 146 4.78 -29.04 1.87
C VAL A 146 4.23 -27.86 2.68
N PRO A 147 4.25 -26.62 2.17
CA PRO A 147 3.79 -25.48 2.94
C PRO A 147 2.33 -25.64 3.38
N THR A 148 2.05 -25.33 4.64
CA THR A 148 0.70 -25.27 5.22
C THR A 148 -0.16 -24.25 4.48
N THR A 149 0.43 -23.13 4.07
CA THR A 149 -0.21 -22.16 3.18
C THR A 149 0.76 -21.69 2.09
N VAL A 150 0.20 -21.45 0.91
CA VAL A 150 0.88 -20.80 -0.21
C VAL A 150 0.03 -19.63 -0.67
N GLN A 151 0.59 -18.42 -0.65
CA GLN A 151 0.06 -17.28 -1.38
C GLN A 151 0.86 -17.13 -2.68
N LEU A 152 0.19 -17.16 -3.83
CA LEU A 152 0.82 -17.06 -5.13
C LEU A 152 -0.01 -16.16 -6.03
N SER A 153 0.63 -15.13 -6.57
CA SER A 153 -0.02 -14.15 -7.43
C SER A 153 0.54 -14.14 -8.85
N PHE A 154 -0.37 -13.99 -9.80
CA PHE A 154 -0.10 -13.89 -11.23
C PHE A 154 -0.59 -12.54 -11.76
N VAL A 155 0.25 -11.84 -12.52
CA VAL A 155 0.05 -10.43 -12.90
C VAL A 155 -0.17 -10.25 -14.40
N ALA A 156 0.10 -11.27 -15.24
CA ALA A 156 0.01 -11.10 -16.70
C ALA A 156 -1.41 -10.80 -17.21
N THR A 157 -2.44 -11.34 -16.55
CA THR A 157 -3.84 -11.12 -16.96
C THR A 157 -4.23 -9.65 -16.84
N ASP A 158 -3.77 -8.97 -15.78
CA ASP A 158 -4.01 -7.54 -15.58
C ASP A 158 -3.32 -6.73 -16.69
N GLY A 159 -2.01 -6.95 -16.91
CA GLY A 159 -1.28 -6.24 -17.96
C GLY A 159 -1.79 -6.49 -19.39
N ALA A 160 -2.32 -7.69 -19.67
CA ALA A 160 -3.01 -7.97 -20.92
C ALA A 160 -4.29 -7.14 -21.06
N GLY A 161 -5.08 -7.07 -19.98
CA GLY A 161 -6.28 -6.27 -19.90
C GLY A 161 -6.01 -4.77 -20.02
N GLU A 162 -4.98 -4.25 -19.36
CA GLU A 162 -4.56 -2.85 -19.45
C GLU A 162 -4.13 -2.48 -20.88
N SER A 163 -3.41 -3.38 -21.55
CA SER A 163 -2.84 -3.11 -22.87
C SER A 163 -3.85 -3.23 -24.01
N THR A 164 -4.81 -4.16 -23.91
CA THR A 164 -5.68 -4.52 -25.03
C THR A 164 -7.18 -4.54 -24.71
N GLY A 165 -7.55 -4.33 -23.45
CA GLY A 165 -8.92 -4.36 -22.97
C GLY A 165 -9.40 -5.77 -22.57
N PRO A 166 -10.44 -5.87 -21.70
CA PRO A 166 -10.86 -7.12 -21.06
C PRO A 166 -11.48 -8.19 -21.99
N HIS A 167 -11.70 -7.87 -23.27
CA HIS A 167 -12.37 -8.74 -24.23
C HIS A 167 -11.50 -9.03 -25.46
N SER A 168 -10.20 -8.81 -25.36
CA SER A 168 -9.25 -9.03 -26.46
C SER A 168 -8.85 -10.50 -26.58
N ASP A 169 -8.32 -10.86 -27.75
CA ASP A 169 -7.69 -12.17 -27.95
C ASP A 169 -6.41 -12.31 -27.11
N THR A 170 -5.67 -11.22 -26.86
CA THR A 170 -4.50 -11.23 -25.97
C THR A 170 -4.86 -11.65 -24.54
N VAL A 171 -5.97 -11.15 -23.98
CA VAL A 171 -6.44 -11.60 -22.66
C VAL A 171 -6.81 -13.09 -22.69
N ARG A 172 -7.44 -13.56 -23.77
CA ARG A 172 -7.77 -14.99 -23.94
C ARG A 172 -6.52 -15.88 -23.96
N GLU A 173 -5.47 -15.46 -24.68
CA GLU A 173 -4.20 -16.18 -24.75
C GLU A 173 -3.50 -16.24 -23.38
N VAL A 174 -3.49 -15.12 -22.66
CA VAL A 174 -2.88 -15.06 -21.32
C VAL A 174 -3.64 -15.90 -20.30
N LEU A 175 -4.97 -15.94 -20.37
CA LEU A 175 -5.78 -16.83 -19.55
C LEU A 175 -5.49 -18.31 -19.84
N ALA A 176 -5.20 -18.68 -21.10
CA ALA A 176 -4.79 -20.03 -21.45
C ALA A 176 -3.40 -20.39 -20.90
N ASP A 177 -2.44 -19.45 -20.90
CA ASP A 177 -1.13 -19.66 -20.27
C ASP A 177 -1.27 -19.81 -18.74
N LEU A 178 -2.13 -18.99 -18.12
CA LEU A 178 -2.45 -19.09 -16.69
C LEU A 178 -3.08 -20.44 -16.33
N ASP A 179 -4.04 -20.94 -17.11
CA ASP A 179 -4.61 -22.29 -16.92
C ASP A 179 -3.51 -23.38 -16.99
N GLY A 180 -2.58 -23.24 -17.93
CA GLY A 180 -1.40 -24.10 -18.01
C GLY A 180 -0.49 -23.99 -16.77
N HIS A 181 -0.33 -22.80 -16.17
CA HIS A 181 0.37 -22.65 -14.89
C HIS A 181 -0.37 -23.40 -13.77
N LEU A 182 -1.70 -23.29 -13.68
CA LEU A 182 -2.50 -24.02 -12.68
C LEU A 182 -2.36 -25.54 -12.82
N GLY A 183 -2.32 -26.07 -14.05
CA GLY A 183 -2.03 -27.48 -14.31
C GLY A 183 -0.67 -27.91 -13.74
N ARG A 184 0.38 -27.14 -14.02
CA ARG A 184 1.75 -27.38 -13.53
C ARG A 184 1.89 -27.28 -12.01
N ILE A 185 1.09 -26.44 -11.36
CA ILE A 185 1.02 -26.36 -9.90
C ILE A 185 0.42 -27.65 -9.36
N ARG A 186 -0.74 -28.08 -9.89
CA ARG A 186 -1.40 -29.32 -9.45
C ARG A 186 -0.49 -30.53 -9.63
N GLU A 187 0.24 -30.61 -10.73
CA GLU A 187 1.25 -31.66 -10.96
C GLU A 187 2.37 -31.64 -9.91
N ALA A 188 2.85 -30.45 -9.52
CA ALA A 188 3.89 -30.33 -8.49
C ALA A 188 3.39 -30.80 -7.11
N TYR A 189 2.15 -30.47 -6.74
CA TYR A 189 1.53 -30.99 -5.51
C TYR A 189 1.27 -32.50 -5.59
N ALA A 190 0.86 -33.02 -6.75
CA ALA A 190 0.66 -34.46 -6.96
C ALA A 190 1.97 -35.24 -6.82
N ALA A 191 3.08 -34.72 -7.37
CA ALA A 191 4.41 -35.31 -7.23
C ALA A 191 4.90 -35.35 -5.77
N ARG A 192 4.35 -34.48 -4.91
CA ARG A 192 4.60 -34.48 -3.47
C ARG A 192 3.60 -35.31 -2.66
N GLY A 193 2.63 -35.96 -3.32
CA GLY A 193 1.57 -36.71 -2.65
C GLY A 193 0.61 -35.83 -1.86
N ALA A 194 0.57 -34.52 -2.13
CA ALA A 194 -0.19 -33.55 -1.36
C ALA A 194 -1.43 -33.01 -2.09
N LEU A 195 -1.65 -33.42 -3.35
CA LEU A 195 -2.75 -32.86 -4.17
C LEU A 195 -4.12 -33.08 -3.54
N ASP A 196 -4.41 -34.29 -3.06
CA ASP A 196 -5.73 -34.65 -2.51
C ASP A 196 -6.00 -34.03 -1.12
N ASP A 197 -4.95 -33.62 -0.43
CA ASP A 197 -5.00 -32.98 0.89
C ASP A 197 -4.87 -31.44 0.82
N THR A 198 -4.82 -30.86 -0.39
CA THR A 198 -4.63 -29.41 -0.60
C THR A 198 -5.90 -28.74 -1.11
N LEU A 199 -6.32 -27.67 -0.43
CA LEU A 199 -7.37 -26.77 -0.91
C LEU A 199 -6.76 -25.70 -1.84
N PHE A 200 -7.23 -25.64 -3.08
CA PHE A 200 -6.92 -24.56 -4.01
C PHE A 200 -8.03 -23.52 -4.02
N VAL A 201 -7.70 -22.29 -3.65
CA VAL A 201 -8.61 -21.14 -3.71
C VAL A 201 -8.09 -20.19 -4.78
N LEU A 202 -8.85 -20.04 -5.87
CA LEU A 202 -8.54 -19.09 -6.93
C LEU A 202 -9.43 -17.86 -6.81
N VAL A 203 -8.80 -16.71 -6.57
CA VAL A 203 -9.46 -15.41 -6.45
C VAL A 203 -8.73 -14.39 -7.30
N SER A 204 -9.32 -13.21 -7.44
CA SER A 204 -8.70 -12.05 -8.08
C SER A 204 -8.95 -10.83 -7.20
N ASP A 205 -7.99 -9.91 -7.17
CA ASP A 205 -8.07 -8.68 -6.38
C ASP A 205 -9.08 -7.68 -6.97
N HIS A 206 -9.29 -7.70 -8.30
CA HIS A 206 -10.32 -6.92 -8.98
C HIS A 206 -10.67 -7.45 -10.39
N GLY A 207 -11.72 -6.86 -10.99
CA GLY A 207 -12.05 -7.09 -12.40
C GLY A 207 -11.32 -6.13 -13.35
N MET A 208 -11.69 -6.14 -14.63
CA MET A 208 -11.17 -5.22 -15.65
C MET A 208 -12.33 -4.63 -16.47
N ALA A 209 -12.26 -3.35 -16.82
CA ALA A 209 -13.30 -2.64 -17.57
C ALA A 209 -12.72 -1.85 -18.74
N ARG A 210 -13.52 -1.69 -19.80
CA ARG A 210 -13.14 -0.84 -20.93
C ARG A 210 -13.14 0.63 -20.51
N GLN A 211 -12.06 1.34 -20.85
CA GLN A 211 -12.06 2.79 -20.77
C GLN A 211 -12.96 3.38 -21.86
N GLN A 212 -13.52 4.58 -21.62
CA GLN A 212 -14.29 5.33 -22.62
C GLN A 212 -13.35 6.33 -23.32
N PRO A 213 -12.90 6.09 -24.58
CA PRO A 213 -11.88 6.93 -25.22
C PRO A 213 -12.30 8.38 -25.43
N GLY A 214 -13.62 8.65 -25.47
CA GLY A 214 -14.18 10.00 -25.58
C GLY A 214 -14.39 10.71 -24.25
N ALA A 215 -14.06 10.09 -23.11
CA ALA A 215 -14.22 10.73 -21.81
C ALA A 215 -13.21 11.87 -21.65
N THR A 216 -13.70 13.09 -21.46
CA THR A 216 -12.89 14.30 -21.23
C THR A 216 -12.79 14.69 -19.75
N GLY A 217 -13.43 13.90 -18.87
CA GLY A 217 -13.38 14.10 -17.43
C GLY A 217 -11.94 14.09 -16.94
N SER A 218 -11.55 15.13 -16.22
CA SER A 218 -10.20 15.26 -15.67
C SER A 218 -10.28 15.45 -14.18
N ALA A 219 -9.51 14.64 -13.44
CA ALA A 219 -9.30 14.83 -12.01
C ALA A 219 -8.82 16.26 -11.67
N ARG A 220 -8.18 16.95 -12.62
CA ARG A 220 -7.75 18.36 -12.49
C ARG A 220 -8.91 19.36 -12.46
N ALA A 221 -10.15 18.93 -12.70
CA ALA A 221 -11.32 19.79 -12.52
C ALA A 221 -11.43 20.33 -11.09
N VAL A 222 -10.98 19.56 -10.10
CA VAL A 222 -10.94 19.97 -8.69
C VAL A 222 -9.99 21.15 -8.48
N LEU A 223 -8.83 21.17 -9.14
CA LEU A 223 -7.90 22.30 -9.12
C LEU A 223 -8.53 23.57 -9.71
N ARG A 224 -9.31 23.45 -10.79
CA ARG A 224 -10.03 24.59 -11.38
C ARG A 224 -11.14 25.15 -10.48
N ALA A 225 -11.66 24.34 -9.56
CA ALA A 225 -12.62 24.77 -8.55
C ALA A 225 -11.95 25.50 -7.36
N GLY A 226 -10.62 25.70 -7.37
CA GLY A 226 -9.89 26.38 -6.31
C GLY A 226 -9.73 25.53 -5.03
N VAL A 227 -10.06 24.24 -5.09
CA VAL A 227 -9.89 23.32 -3.96
C VAL A 227 -8.43 22.83 -3.95
N PRO A 228 -7.66 23.10 -2.88
CA PRO A 228 -6.28 22.62 -2.78
C PRO A 228 -6.26 21.10 -2.65
N VAL A 229 -5.59 20.45 -3.61
CA VAL A 229 -5.46 18.98 -3.62
C VAL A 229 -4.06 18.56 -4.06
N ARG A 230 -3.66 17.37 -3.64
CA ARG A 230 -2.51 16.63 -4.15
C ARG A 230 -3.03 15.55 -5.10
N HIS A 231 -2.44 15.46 -6.28
CA HIS A 231 -2.63 14.34 -7.19
C HIS A 231 -1.52 13.31 -6.97
N VAL A 232 -1.89 12.04 -6.82
CA VAL A 232 -0.93 10.96 -6.59
C VAL A 232 -1.18 9.81 -7.57
N GLY A 233 -0.08 9.25 -8.10
CA GLY A 233 -0.08 8.07 -8.98
C GLY A 233 -1.08 8.15 -10.14
N SER A 234 -1.90 7.11 -10.28
CA SER A 234 -2.82 6.89 -11.41
C SER A 234 -4.13 7.71 -11.37
N GLY A 235 -4.23 8.73 -10.50
CA GLY A 235 -5.34 9.68 -10.53
C GLY A 235 -6.08 9.90 -9.20
N GLN A 236 -5.50 9.49 -8.08
CA GLN A 236 -6.06 9.77 -6.78
C GLN A 236 -5.95 11.25 -6.42
N ILE A 237 -6.94 11.75 -5.69
CA ILE A 237 -7.04 13.15 -5.26
C ILE A 237 -7.06 13.16 -3.73
N TRP A 238 -6.07 13.80 -3.15
CA TRP A 238 -5.95 13.99 -1.70
C TRP A 238 -6.24 15.45 -1.38
N PHE A 239 -7.29 15.72 -0.62
CA PHE A 239 -7.59 17.08 -0.18
C PHE A 239 -6.49 17.58 0.76
N ALA A 240 -5.99 18.79 0.50
CA ALA A 240 -5.06 19.41 1.43
C ALA A 240 -5.79 19.70 2.74
N THR A 241 -5.09 19.56 3.85
CA THR A 241 -5.61 19.84 5.19
C THR A 241 -4.82 20.97 5.81
N ALA A 242 -5.44 21.68 6.74
CA ALA A 242 -4.74 22.64 7.58
C ALA A 242 -4.10 21.92 8.77
N GLU A 243 -2.95 22.41 9.21
CA GLU A 243 -2.28 22.03 10.45
C GLU A 243 -2.30 23.25 11.38
N LEU A 244 -2.81 23.06 12.59
CA LEU A 244 -2.75 24.03 13.67
C LEU A 244 -1.65 23.65 14.64
N ARG A 245 -0.76 24.59 14.91
CA ARG A 245 0.20 24.51 16.01
C ARG A 245 -0.09 25.65 16.96
N ALA A 246 -0.09 25.39 18.26
CA ALA A 246 -0.29 26.42 19.26
C ALA A 246 0.81 26.37 20.30
N GLU A 247 1.28 27.54 20.69
CA GLU A 247 2.19 27.73 21.81
C GLU A 247 1.51 28.64 22.84
N ARG A 248 1.47 28.18 24.09
CA ARG A 248 0.91 28.94 25.20
C ARG A 248 2.01 29.49 26.07
N VAL A 249 1.95 30.80 26.32
CA VAL A 249 2.77 31.50 27.30
C VAL A 249 1.83 32.29 28.20
N ASP A 250 1.76 31.92 29.47
CA ASP A 250 0.79 32.42 30.45
C ASP A 250 -0.67 32.32 29.95
N ALA A 251 -1.38 33.44 29.89
CA ALA A 251 -2.74 33.52 29.37
C ALA A 251 -2.79 33.87 27.87
N THR A 252 -1.68 33.74 27.14
CA THR A 252 -1.61 34.06 25.70
C THR A 252 -1.33 32.80 24.90
N VAL A 253 -2.13 32.56 23.86
CA VAL A 253 -1.92 31.48 22.89
C VAL A 253 -1.57 32.09 21.55
N THR A 254 -0.40 31.71 21.03
CA THR A 254 0.00 32.02 19.66
C THR A 254 -0.23 30.79 18.80
N VAL A 255 -1.02 30.95 17.76
CA VAL A 255 -1.40 29.90 16.83
C VAL A 255 -0.68 30.14 15.52
N GLN A 256 -0.15 29.06 14.94
CA GLN A 256 0.40 28.99 13.61
C GLN A 256 -0.48 28.06 12.78
N ALA A 257 -1.14 28.63 11.77
CA ALA A 257 -1.93 27.91 10.78
C ALA A 257 -1.15 27.75 9.49
N VAL A 258 -0.89 26.51 9.08
CA VAL A 258 -0.19 26.19 7.84
C VAL A 258 -0.94 25.13 7.05
N ALA A 259 -0.73 25.07 5.73
CA ALA A 259 -1.12 23.89 4.99
C ALA A 259 -0.24 22.72 5.43
N HIS A 260 -0.86 21.62 5.82
CA HIS A 260 -0.18 20.46 6.39
C HIS A 260 0.93 19.91 5.46
N ASP A 261 0.69 19.90 4.14
CA ASP A 261 1.54 19.17 3.22
C ASP A 261 2.82 19.90 2.80
N ASP A 262 2.82 21.23 2.73
CA ASP A 262 3.98 22.05 2.30
C ASP A 262 4.38 23.13 3.32
N GLY A 263 3.66 23.25 4.44
CA GLY A 263 3.96 24.21 5.48
C GLY A 263 3.67 25.66 5.09
N ARG A 264 3.03 25.93 3.95
CA ARG A 264 2.74 27.32 3.54
C ARG A 264 1.79 27.98 4.55
N PRO A 265 2.03 29.23 4.95
CA PRO A 265 1.11 29.99 5.79
C PRO A 265 -0.31 30.05 5.23
N LEU A 266 -1.30 29.81 6.09
CA LEU A 266 -2.71 30.05 5.74
C LEU A 266 -3.07 31.49 6.15
N VAL A 267 -2.86 32.43 5.23
CA VAL A 267 -3.09 33.87 5.44
C VAL A 267 -4.59 34.20 5.35
N GLY A 268 -5.09 35.04 6.25
CA GLY A 268 -6.49 35.48 6.24
C GLY A 268 -7.49 34.38 6.62
N ALA A 269 -7.02 33.31 7.27
CA ALA A 269 -7.86 32.25 7.79
C ALA A 269 -8.52 32.69 9.10
N THR A 270 -9.78 32.30 9.30
CA THR A 270 -10.54 32.64 10.50
C THR A 270 -10.28 31.59 11.58
N LEU A 271 -9.82 32.04 12.73
CA LEU A 271 -9.59 31.24 13.92
C LEU A 271 -10.64 31.60 14.96
N THR A 272 -11.61 30.71 15.15
CA THR A 272 -12.57 30.82 16.25
C THR A 272 -12.02 30.11 17.49
N CYS A 273 -12.25 30.67 18.67
CA CYS A 273 -11.78 30.10 19.92
C CYS A 273 -12.87 30.09 20.99
N ALA A 274 -13.21 28.90 21.47
CA ALA A 274 -13.97 28.73 22.71
C ALA A 274 -13.00 28.81 23.89
N GLY A 275 -13.22 29.77 24.81
CA GLY A 275 -12.35 29.99 25.96
C GLY A 275 -11.28 31.08 25.78
N CYS A 276 -11.28 31.79 24.65
CA CYS A 276 -10.40 32.95 24.43
C CYS A 276 -11.13 34.30 24.45
N GLU A 277 -10.35 35.37 24.65
CA GLU A 277 -10.73 36.75 24.39
C GLU A 277 -9.66 37.44 23.50
N PRO A 278 -10.00 37.96 22.30
CA PRO A 278 -11.30 37.82 21.63
C PRO A 278 -11.61 36.36 21.25
N ALA A 279 -12.88 36.05 20.98
CA ALA A 279 -13.31 34.71 20.56
C ALA A 279 -12.99 34.39 19.10
N GLU A 280 -12.47 35.35 18.35
CA GLU A 280 -12.10 35.21 16.95
C GLU A 280 -10.84 36.03 16.64
N ALA A 281 -9.96 35.48 15.81
CA ALA A 281 -8.83 36.18 15.21
C ALA A 281 -8.65 35.77 13.75
N ILE A 282 -7.99 36.63 12.97
CA ILE A 282 -7.61 36.36 11.59
C ILE A 282 -6.10 36.18 11.53
N THR A 283 -5.64 35.18 10.79
CA THR A 283 -4.21 34.93 10.63
C THR A 283 -3.52 35.98 9.76
N ASP A 284 -2.32 36.40 10.17
CA ASP A 284 -1.47 37.36 9.49
C ASP A 284 -0.76 36.79 8.23
N ALA A 285 0.18 37.56 7.66
CA ALA A 285 0.94 37.17 6.47
C ALA A 285 1.84 35.93 6.70
N GLU A 286 2.21 35.67 7.95
CA GLU A 286 2.95 34.50 8.39
C GLU A 286 2.02 33.35 8.81
N GLY A 287 0.69 33.52 8.71
CA GLY A 287 -0.29 32.52 9.09
C GLY A 287 -0.47 32.42 10.60
N ARG A 288 -0.12 33.46 11.36
CA ARG A 288 -0.18 33.48 12.82
C ARG A 288 -1.36 34.29 13.33
N ALA A 289 -1.88 33.89 14.48
CA ALA A 289 -2.86 34.65 15.24
C ALA A 289 -2.57 34.51 16.73
N THR A 290 -2.80 35.58 17.50
CA THR A 290 -2.61 35.59 18.95
C THR A 290 -3.92 35.93 19.64
N LEU A 291 -4.24 35.14 20.66
CA LEU A 291 -5.49 35.23 21.44
C LEU A 291 -5.14 35.15 22.92
N ALA A 292 -5.90 35.83 23.79
CA ALA A 292 -5.79 35.57 25.22
C ALA A 292 -6.65 34.35 25.58
N ALA A 293 -6.06 33.31 26.18
CA ALA A 293 -6.74 32.12 26.69
C ALA A 293 -6.34 31.91 28.16
N PRO A 294 -7.15 32.35 29.13
CA PRO A 294 -6.82 32.22 30.55
C PRO A 294 -6.89 30.79 31.08
N GLY A 295 -7.58 29.88 30.36
CA GLY A 295 -7.72 28.46 30.71
C GLY A 295 -7.64 27.59 29.46
N GLU A 296 -8.20 26.38 29.55
CA GLU A 296 -8.34 25.48 28.40
C GLU A 296 -9.13 26.18 27.28
N ALA A 297 -8.64 26.05 26.05
CA ALA A 297 -9.23 26.69 24.89
C ALA A 297 -9.32 25.72 23.71
N THR A 298 -10.45 25.74 23.01
CA THR A 298 -10.63 25.00 21.76
C THR A 298 -10.61 25.96 20.59
N LEU A 299 -9.62 25.78 19.72
CA LEU A 299 -9.38 26.58 18.53
C LEU A 299 -9.94 25.84 17.31
N THR A 300 -10.75 26.50 16.50
CA THR A 300 -11.22 25.97 15.21
C THR A 300 -10.86 26.95 14.08
N LEU A 301 -10.05 26.47 13.15
CA LEU A 301 -9.62 27.19 11.96
C LEU A 301 -10.55 26.88 10.79
N THR A 302 -11.00 27.94 10.12
CA THR A 302 -11.67 27.89 8.83
C THR A 302 -10.84 28.66 7.81
N ALA A 303 -10.37 27.97 6.77
CA ALA A 303 -9.61 28.57 5.68
C ALA A 303 -10.25 28.21 4.33
N PRO A 304 -10.31 29.15 3.36
CA PRO A 304 -10.88 28.88 2.05
C PRO A 304 -10.26 27.65 1.38
N GLY A 305 -11.11 26.69 0.99
CA GLY A 305 -10.69 25.46 0.31
C GLY A 305 -10.16 24.36 1.23
N TYR A 306 -10.02 24.59 2.54
CA TYR A 306 -9.59 23.57 3.49
C TYR A 306 -10.76 23.07 4.34
N PRO A 307 -10.78 21.78 4.70
CA PRO A 307 -11.60 21.31 5.80
C PRO A 307 -11.25 22.05 7.10
N PRO A 308 -12.22 22.31 7.99
CA PRO A 308 -11.94 22.90 9.30
C PRO A 308 -10.95 22.06 10.10
N ALA A 309 -10.01 22.71 10.78
CA ALA A 309 -9.06 22.07 11.69
C ALA A 309 -9.32 22.54 13.12
N THR A 310 -9.30 21.62 14.08
CA THR A 310 -9.54 21.93 15.50
C THR A 310 -8.37 21.49 16.36
N LEU A 311 -7.99 22.31 17.34
CA LEU A 311 -6.94 22.04 18.30
C LEU A 311 -7.40 22.49 19.69
N THR A 312 -7.31 21.61 20.68
CA THR A 312 -7.54 21.97 22.08
C THR A 312 -6.20 22.21 22.76
N VAL A 313 -6.07 23.37 23.39
CA VAL A 313 -4.87 23.78 24.14
C VAL A 313 -5.23 23.75 25.63
N PRO A 314 -4.49 23.02 26.47
CA PRO A 314 -4.72 22.98 27.90
C PRO A 314 -4.42 24.33 28.57
#